data_AF-A0A0K2VYN4-F1
#
_entry.id   AF-A0A0K2VYN4-F1
#
_cell.length_a   1.000
_cell.length_b   1.000
_cell.length_c   1.000
_cell.angle_alpha   90.00
_cell.angle_beta   90.00
_cell.angle_gamma   90.00
#
_symmetry.space_group_name_H-M   'P 1'
#
loop_
_entity.id
_entity.type
_entity.pdbx_description
1 polymer ?
#
loop_
_entity_poly.entity_id
_entity_poly.type
_entity_poly.pdbx_seq_one_letter_code
_entity_poly.pdbx_strand_id
1 'polypeptide(L)'
;MTEQTEAWYELKRLVQNDPAWCGAERRIAHALSLIPAQGLVQLTLLGGAVIGKTSVGEIGLAAPNATTRSFDDGSAVIVFNSGLFEFIDAVINTFMSAAQVRDGSGSEPAALPMDVVDQRLIGVYRGWPQLWKDEQIRLVRTPLGEGASAIAGRLFEAAILFLLMHEYGHAVLHAQVTEGEPRHELEADRWGLDALLRCFAHPTNRVRTALMGAVIAIRAMSALEAIGHLFPTSYPPPSERFGAIMSFFRAKCENEYTYYYLSTIAIAHDQRMEAAERVFKGLPYRPELGAERLISNVMSQLIEAYHRRTSLEDAADVFGDLLASAEAEVLAESANIAERVFSTTAPFYGNENVPAGRESTFIVKNFWKILQSLAPATKIEAPTGVNP
;
A
#
# COMPACT_ATOMS: atom_id res chain seq x y z
N MET A 1 30.42 3.72 28.66
CA MET A 1 30.28 4.97 27.88
C MET A 1 29.83 4.58 26.50
N THR A 2 28.62 4.95 26.08
CA THR A 2 28.16 4.70 24.71
C THR A 2 28.95 5.60 23.77
N GLU A 3 29.76 4.99 22.92
CA GLU A 3 30.47 5.70 21.84
C GLU A 3 29.46 6.46 20.99
N GLN A 4 29.60 7.80 20.94
CA GLN A 4 28.76 8.69 20.12
C GLN A 4 29.30 8.67 18.69
N THR A 5 28.46 8.32 17.73
CA THR A 5 28.81 8.22 16.29
C THR A 5 28.50 9.52 15.54
N GLU A 6 29.01 9.67 14.32
CA GLU A 6 28.72 10.84 13.48
C GLU A 6 27.22 11.01 13.22
N ALA A 7 26.52 9.91 12.93
CA ALA A 7 25.07 9.91 12.77
C ALA A 7 24.30 10.46 13.98
N TRP A 8 24.78 10.20 15.19
CA TRP A 8 24.13 10.71 16.41
C TRP A 8 24.32 12.23 16.55
N TYR A 9 25.52 12.73 16.26
CA TYR A 9 25.81 14.17 16.28
C TYR A 9 24.97 14.91 15.24
N GLU A 10 24.85 14.35 14.03
CA GLU A 10 24.07 14.96 12.97
C GLU A 10 22.59 15.01 13.33
N LEU A 11 22.00 13.92 13.82
CA LEU A 11 20.61 13.92 14.27
C LEU A 11 20.38 14.95 15.37
N LYS A 12 21.27 15.01 16.36
CA LYS A 12 21.18 15.99 17.45
C LYS A 12 21.23 17.42 16.93
N ARG A 13 22.16 17.70 15.99
CA ARG A 13 22.28 19.02 15.35
C ARG A 13 20.99 19.40 14.62
N LEU A 14 20.39 18.47 13.87
CA LEU A 14 19.15 18.72 13.15
C LEU A 14 18.00 19.04 14.10
N VAL A 15 17.80 18.21 15.14
CA VAL A 15 16.74 18.41 16.16
C VAL A 15 16.94 19.71 16.96
N GLN A 16 18.18 20.12 17.24
CA GLN A 16 18.45 21.40 17.92
C GLN A 16 18.05 22.62 17.09
N ASN A 17 17.91 22.46 15.78
CA ASN A 17 17.47 23.49 14.85
C ASN A 17 16.00 23.30 14.44
N ASP A 18 15.24 22.45 15.14
CA ASP A 18 13.80 22.30 14.90
C ASP A 18 13.08 23.65 15.07
N PRO A 19 12.13 23.98 14.18
CA PRO A 19 11.25 25.12 14.40
C PRO A 19 10.50 25.02 15.74
N ALA A 20 10.21 26.16 16.38
CA ALA A 20 9.61 26.20 17.73
C ALA A 20 8.20 25.59 17.83
N TRP A 21 7.52 25.37 16.70
CA TRP A 21 6.18 24.80 16.63
C TRP A 21 6.20 23.26 16.49
N CYS A 22 7.39 22.66 16.46
CA CYS A 22 7.58 21.23 16.26
C CYS A 22 7.58 20.48 17.61
N GLY A 23 6.88 19.33 17.68
CA GLY A 23 7.13 18.36 18.76
C GLY A 23 6.00 17.98 19.72
N ALA A 24 4.72 18.13 19.36
CA ALA A 24 3.66 17.57 20.22
C ALA A 24 3.56 16.03 20.13
N GLU A 25 3.84 15.45 18.95
CA GLU A 25 3.69 14.00 18.71
C GLU A 25 4.85 13.50 17.84
N ARG A 26 5.88 12.88 18.44
CA ARG A 26 6.95 12.22 17.68
C ARG A 26 6.46 10.88 17.14
N ARG A 27 5.90 10.88 15.92
CA ARG A 27 5.23 9.74 15.29
C ARG A 27 6.22 8.63 14.92
N ILE A 28 7.47 8.99 14.63
CA ILE A 28 8.51 8.00 14.33
C ILE A 28 8.81 7.05 15.50
N ALA A 29 8.67 7.53 16.75
CA ALA A 29 8.88 6.72 17.94
C ALA A 29 7.86 5.58 18.05
N HIS A 30 6.62 5.84 17.62
CA HIS A 30 5.57 4.82 17.56
C HIS A 30 5.90 3.76 16.51
N ALA A 31 6.29 4.16 15.30
CA ALA A 31 6.69 3.21 14.25
C ALA A 31 7.88 2.33 14.67
N LEU A 32 8.89 2.91 15.35
CA LEU A 32 10.01 2.15 15.91
C LEU A 32 9.57 1.13 16.97
N SER A 33 8.53 1.43 17.76
CA SER A 33 8.00 0.51 18.77
C SER A 33 7.33 -0.73 18.17
N LEU A 34 6.94 -0.68 16.88
CA LEU A 34 6.36 -1.82 16.16
C LEU A 34 7.42 -2.86 15.76
N ILE A 35 8.71 -2.53 15.85
CA ILE A 35 9.80 -3.45 15.49
C ILE A 35 10.18 -4.25 16.75
N PRO A 36 9.92 -5.57 16.82
CA PRO A 36 10.30 -6.38 17.97
C PRO A 36 11.83 -6.36 18.15
N ALA A 37 12.33 -6.44 19.38
CA ALA A 37 13.78 -6.48 19.65
C ALA A 37 14.50 -7.62 18.91
N GLN A 38 13.82 -8.76 18.71
CA GLN A 38 14.32 -9.90 17.92
C GLN A 38 14.25 -9.64 16.40
N GLY A 39 13.31 -8.79 15.95
CA GLY A 39 13.19 -8.32 14.57
C GLY A 39 14.34 -7.40 14.18
N LEU A 40 14.80 -6.52 15.09
CA LEU A 40 16.00 -5.70 14.89
C LEU A 40 17.24 -6.56 14.63
N VAL A 41 17.41 -7.66 15.39
CA VAL A 41 18.54 -8.59 15.22
C VAL A 41 18.45 -9.34 13.88
N GLN A 42 17.26 -9.73 13.42
CA GLN A 42 17.08 -10.40 12.13
C GLN A 42 17.23 -9.45 10.93
N LEU A 43 16.86 -8.18 11.06
CA LEU A 43 17.05 -7.17 10.02
C LEU A 43 18.55 -6.92 9.76
N THR A 44 19.39 -6.98 10.79
CA THR A 44 20.86 -6.96 10.65
C THR A 44 21.41 -8.18 9.90
N LEU A 45 20.78 -9.35 10.04
CA LEU A 45 21.29 -10.62 9.46
C LEU A 45 20.97 -10.81 7.97
N LEU A 46 19.93 -10.16 7.43
CA LEU A 46 19.56 -10.27 6.01
C LEU A 46 20.47 -9.44 5.08
N GLY A 47 21.22 -8.48 5.62
CA GLY A 47 21.99 -7.52 4.83
C GLY A 47 23.44 -7.91 4.58
N GLY A 48 24.04 -8.84 5.34
CA GLY A 48 25.44 -9.27 5.17
C GLY A 48 26.52 -8.19 5.42
N ALA A 49 26.19 -6.90 5.29
CA ALA A 49 27.02 -5.77 5.69
C ALA A 49 26.70 -5.37 7.13
N VAL A 50 27.74 -5.28 7.96
CA VAL A 50 27.64 -4.66 9.28
C VAL A 50 27.50 -3.15 9.05
N ILE A 51 26.27 -2.64 9.04
CA ILE A 51 26.07 -1.20 9.26
C ILE A 51 26.51 -0.92 10.69
N GLY A 52 27.20 0.19 10.89
CA GLY A 52 27.41 0.77 12.21
C GLY A 52 26.09 1.18 12.86
N LYS A 53 26.15 2.04 13.89
CA LYS A 53 24.92 2.48 14.58
C LYS A 53 24.06 3.34 13.64
N THR A 54 22.78 2.99 13.48
CA THR A 54 21.81 3.83 12.77
C THR A 54 21.05 4.73 13.75
N SER A 55 21.02 6.04 13.50
CA SER A 55 20.24 7.01 14.27
C SER A 55 19.00 7.40 13.47
N VAL A 56 17.81 7.24 14.06
CA VAL A 56 16.54 7.57 13.39
C VAL A 56 15.85 8.69 14.17
N GLY A 57 15.32 9.69 13.46
CA GLY A 57 14.54 10.73 14.10
C GLY A 57 13.57 11.45 13.18
N GLU A 58 12.76 12.29 13.81
CA GLU A 58 11.79 13.17 13.18
C GLU A 58 12.18 14.61 13.49
N ILE A 59 12.20 15.45 12.46
CA ILE A 59 12.39 16.91 12.55
C ILE A 59 11.14 17.59 12.04
N GLY A 60 10.80 18.74 12.61
CA GLY A 60 9.49 19.32 12.33
C GLY A 60 9.43 20.24 11.12
N LEU A 61 10.10 19.88 10.03
CA LEU A 61 9.92 20.58 8.76
C LEU A 61 8.58 20.21 8.11
N ALA A 62 7.90 21.21 7.51
CA ALA A 62 6.63 21.01 6.80
C ALA A 62 6.79 20.31 5.44
N ALA A 63 8.00 20.32 4.86
CA ALA A 63 8.28 19.64 3.60
C ALA A 63 8.13 18.11 3.78
N PRO A 64 7.35 17.41 2.94
CA PRO A 64 7.10 15.98 3.09
C PRO A 64 8.27 15.16 2.55
N ASN A 65 9.32 15.00 3.36
CA ASN A 65 10.56 14.35 2.97
C ASN A 65 11.04 13.33 4.00
N ALA A 66 11.75 12.33 3.53
CA ALA A 66 12.57 11.42 4.33
C ALA A 66 13.95 11.33 3.68
N THR A 67 15.00 11.29 4.49
CA THR A 67 16.37 11.22 3.97
C THR A 67 17.20 10.25 4.79
N THR A 68 18.00 9.47 4.09
CA THR A 68 19.06 8.65 4.68
C THR A 68 20.41 9.21 4.28
N ARG A 69 21.33 9.30 5.26
CA ARG A 69 22.73 9.66 5.02
C ARG A 69 23.64 8.71 5.78
N SER A 70 24.57 8.10 5.06
CA SER A 70 25.61 7.25 5.63
C SER A 70 26.90 8.05 5.89
N PHE A 71 27.73 7.55 6.80
CA PHE A 71 28.99 8.17 7.22
C PHE A 71 30.18 7.22 7.06
N ASP A 72 31.40 7.76 7.03
CA ASP A 72 32.65 7.00 6.87
C ASP A 72 32.92 6.04 8.05
N ASP A 73 32.39 6.35 9.24
CA ASP A 73 32.43 5.46 10.41
C ASP A 73 31.45 4.27 10.32
N GLY A 74 30.77 4.12 9.18
CA GLY A 74 29.76 3.10 8.91
C GLY A 74 28.42 3.36 9.59
N SER A 75 28.27 4.45 10.35
CA SER A 75 26.99 4.86 10.92
C SER A 75 26.08 5.45 9.83
N ALA A 76 24.78 5.51 10.11
CA ALA A 76 23.81 6.13 9.22
C ALA A 76 22.80 6.95 10.02
N VAL A 77 22.32 8.05 9.45
CA VAL A 77 21.21 8.84 10.00
C VAL A 77 20.02 8.78 9.05
N ILE A 78 18.85 8.50 9.61
CA ILE A 78 17.57 8.54 8.90
C ILE A 78 16.73 9.63 9.53
N VAL A 79 16.26 10.56 8.72
CA VAL A 79 15.53 11.75 9.17
C VAL A 79 14.22 11.85 8.42
N PHE A 80 13.13 11.91 9.17
CA PHE A 80 11.80 12.15 8.66
C PHE A 80 11.37 13.59 8.97
N ASN A 81 10.80 14.26 7.98
CA ASN A 81 10.13 15.53 8.23
C ASN A 81 8.69 15.27 8.70
N SER A 82 8.22 15.97 9.74
CA SER A 82 6.83 15.84 10.23
C SER A 82 5.78 16.06 9.13
N GLY A 83 6.06 16.93 8.16
CA GLY A 83 5.19 17.14 7.01
C GLY A 83 4.89 15.88 6.20
N LEU A 84 5.81 14.91 6.14
CA LEU A 84 5.56 13.64 5.44
C LEU A 84 4.47 12.83 6.15
N PHE A 85 4.52 12.80 7.49
CA PHE A 85 3.52 12.12 8.31
C PHE A 85 2.17 12.80 8.23
N GLU A 86 2.14 14.13 8.24
CA GLU A 86 0.89 14.88 8.07
C GLU A 86 0.28 14.67 6.69
N PHE A 87 1.11 14.58 5.64
CA PHE A 87 0.66 14.32 4.27
C PHE A 87 0.01 12.95 4.14
N ILE A 88 0.73 11.90 4.58
CA ILE A 88 0.25 10.51 4.53
C ILE A 88 -1.04 10.37 5.34
N ASP A 89 -1.10 10.97 6.53
CA ASP A 89 -2.28 10.94 7.39
C ASP A 89 -3.48 11.65 6.72
N ALA A 90 -3.29 12.79 6.06
CA ALA A 90 -4.38 13.44 5.31
C ALA A 90 -4.86 12.62 4.11
N VAL A 91 -3.94 11.97 3.38
CA VAL A 91 -4.28 11.05 2.29
C VAL A 91 -5.12 9.89 2.84
N ILE A 92 -4.64 9.23 3.89
CA ILE A 92 -5.33 8.10 4.52
C ILE A 92 -6.69 8.52 5.10
N ASN A 93 -6.76 9.63 5.83
CA ASN A 93 -8.02 10.14 6.38
C ASN A 93 -9.04 10.42 5.26
N THR A 94 -8.59 11.00 4.15
CA THR A 94 -9.44 11.25 2.99
C THR A 94 -9.95 9.93 2.40
N PHE A 95 -9.08 8.94 2.17
CA PHE A 95 -9.50 7.62 1.69
C PHE A 95 -10.51 6.94 2.62
N MET A 96 -10.20 6.93 3.91
CA MET A 96 -10.99 6.23 4.92
C MET A 96 -12.34 6.91 5.20
N SER A 97 -12.53 8.16 4.79
CA SER A 97 -13.84 8.81 4.85
C SER A 97 -14.89 8.18 3.93
N ALA A 98 -14.46 7.43 2.91
CA ALA A 98 -15.34 6.64 2.04
C ALA A 98 -15.60 5.21 2.56
N ALA A 99 -14.93 4.79 3.63
CA ALA A 99 -15.02 3.41 4.08
C ALA A 99 -16.35 3.13 4.78
N GLN A 100 -17.10 2.16 4.26
CA GLN A 100 -18.20 1.55 4.98
C GLN A 100 -17.65 0.40 5.84
N VAL A 101 -17.52 0.63 7.14
CA VAL A 101 -16.99 -0.38 8.06
C VAL A 101 -18.13 -1.24 8.56
N ARG A 102 -17.98 -2.56 8.46
CA ARG A 102 -18.92 -3.52 9.04
C ARG A 102 -18.18 -4.40 10.02
N ASP A 103 -18.70 -4.50 11.24
CA ASP A 103 -18.21 -5.39 12.27
C ASP A 103 -19.36 -6.18 12.91
N GLY A 104 -19.07 -6.93 13.98
CA GLY A 104 -20.08 -7.71 14.69
C GLY A 104 -21.16 -6.87 15.39
N SER A 105 -20.97 -5.55 15.51
CA SER A 105 -21.90 -4.61 16.14
C SER A 105 -22.83 -3.90 15.14
N GLY A 106 -22.48 -3.89 13.84
CA GLY A 106 -23.30 -3.32 12.79
C GLY A 106 -22.51 -2.79 11.60
N SER A 107 -23.15 -1.92 10.82
CA SER A 107 -22.51 -1.15 9.75
C SER A 107 -22.36 0.29 10.19
N GLU A 108 -21.11 0.77 10.20
CA GLU A 108 -20.77 2.18 10.22
C GLU A 108 -20.89 2.73 8.78
N PRO A 109 -21.72 3.77 8.54
CA PRO A 109 -21.81 4.38 7.21
C PRO A 109 -20.52 5.14 6.88
N ALA A 110 -20.20 5.24 5.60
CA ALA A 110 -19.12 6.11 5.15
C ALA A 110 -19.41 7.57 5.54
N ALA A 111 -18.36 8.29 5.96
CA ALA A 111 -18.47 9.71 6.31
C ALA A 111 -18.73 10.60 5.09
N LEU A 112 -18.25 10.19 3.91
CA LEU A 112 -18.42 10.90 2.65
C LEU A 112 -18.74 9.95 1.50
N PRO A 113 -19.53 10.40 0.51
CA PRO A 113 -19.67 9.73 -0.77
C PRO A 113 -18.33 9.63 -1.53
N MET A 114 -18.21 8.62 -2.38
CA MET A 114 -16.98 8.30 -3.11
C MET A 114 -16.49 9.43 -4.02
N ASP A 115 -17.38 10.06 -4.77
CA ASP A 115 -17.08 11.19 -5.65
C ASP A 115 -16.55 12.41 -4.88
N VAL A 116 -17.07 12.66 -3.66
CA VAL A 116 -16.60 13.73 -2.78
C VAL A 116 -15.19 13.42 -2.25
N VAL A 117 -14.90 12.16 -1.94
CA VAL A 117 -13.57 11.74 -1.49
C VAL A 117 -12.51 11.97 -2.58
N ASP A 118 -12.83 11.70 -3.84
CA ASP A 118 -11.89 11.93 -4.95
C ASP A 118 -11.57 13.42 -5.11
N GLN A 119 -12.60 14.27 -5.01
CA GLN A 119 -12.42 15.73 -5.01
C GLN A 119 -11.58 16.22 -3.83
N ARG A 120 -11.79 15.64 -2.63
CA ARG A 120 -10.98 15.98 -1.45
C ARG A 120 -9.54 15.56 -1.61
N LEU A 121 -9.27 14.40 -2.20
CA LEU A 121 -7.91 13.93 -2.43
C LEU A 121 -7.15 14.87 -3.38
N ILE A 122 -7.81 15.30 -4.46
CA ILE A 122 -7.28 16.34 -5.35
C ILE A 122 -7.06 17.66 -4.58
N GLY A 123 -7.96 18.00 -3.66
CA GLY A 123 -7.82 19.15 -2.77
C GLY A 123 -6.60 19.07 -1.86
N VAL A 124 -6.33 17.91 -1.26
CA VAL A 124 -5.11 17.65 -0.48
C VAL A 124 -3.87 17.90 -1.34
N TYR A 125 -3.83 17.36 -2.55
CA TYR A 125 -2.69 17.53 -3.47
C TYR A 125 -2.50 19.00 -3.88
N ARG A 126 -3.57 19.71 -4.23
CA ARG A 126 -3.51 21.13 -4.63
C ARG A 126 -3.15 22.07 -3.48
N GLY A 127 -3.59 21.76 -2.27
CA GLY A 127 -3.32 22.58 -1.08
C GLY A 127 -1.89 22.44 -0.59
N TRP A 128 -1.28 21.26 -0.76
CA TRP A 128 0.00 20.95 -0.14
C TRP A 128 1.17 21.90 -0.50
N PRO A 129 1.36 22.32 -1.77
CA PRO A 129 2.39 23.30 -2.14
C PRO A 129 2.20 24.70 -1.56
N GLN A 130 1.07 25.00 -0.93
CA GLN A 130 0.90 26.27 -0.21
C GLN A 130 1.34 26.11 1.24
N LEU A 131 1.28 24.89 1.78
CA LEU A 131 1.53 24.56 3.19
C LEU A 131 3.01 24.32 3.51
N TRP A 132 3.85 23.99 2.52
CA TRP A 132 5.30 23.73 2.71
C TRP A 132 6.20 24.98 2.81
N LYS A 133 5.64 26.21 2.76
CA LYS A 133 6.40 27.48 2.83
C LYS A 133 6.54 27.99 4.27
N ASP A 134 6.97 27.12 5.18
CA ASP A 134 7.15 27.40 6.61
C ASP A 134 5.87 27.78 7.39
N GLU A 135 4.70 27.41 6.87
CA GLU A 135 3.42 27.60 7.56
C GLU A 135 2.99 26.33 8.30
N GLN A 136 2.28 26.50 9.42
CA GLN A 136 1.70 25.36 10.13
C GLN A 136 0.66 24.69 9.23
N ILE A 137 0.86 23.41 8.95
CA ILE A 137 -0.04 22.63 8.09
C ILE A 137 -1.35 22.37 8.84
N ARG A 138 -2.39 23.18 8.57
CA ARG A 138 -3.75 22.95 9.10
C ARG A 138 -4.58 22.17 8.09
N LEU A 139 -4.46 20.84 8.16
CA LEU A 139 -5.24 19.95 7.31
C LEU A 139 -6.66 19.83 7.88
N VAL A 140 -7.66 20.16 7.05
CA VAL A 140 -9.05 19.88 7.38
C VAL A 140 -9.26 18.38 7.27
N ARG A 141 -9.35 17.71 8.43
CA ARG A 141 -9.62 16.28 8.52
C ARG A 141 -11.11 16.02 8.50
N THR A 142 -11.51 14.96 7.81
CA THR A 142 -12.87 14.45 7.92
C THR A 142 -13.00 13.68 9.22
N PRO A 143 -13.97 14.01 10.09
CA PRO A 143 -14.29 13.15 11.22
C PRO A 143 -14.67 11.76 10.72
N LEU A 144 -13.95 10.74 11.19
CA LEU A 144 -14.24 9.34 10.90
C LEU A 144 -14.97 8.74 12.10
N GLY A 145 -15.84 7.75 11.88
CA GLY A 145 -16.32 6.94 12.99
C GLY A 145 -15.22 6.00 13.50
N GLU A 146 -15.51 5.29 14.59
CA GLU A 146 -14.51 4.54 15.35
C GLU A 146 -13.83 3.45 14.52
N GLY A 147 -14.62 2.68 13.76
CA GLY A 147 -14.11 1.60 12.92
C GLY A 147 -13.22 2.13 11.79
N ALA A 148 -13.67 3.17 11.09
CA ALA A 148 -12.89 3.80 10.02
C ALA A 148 -11.61 4.45 10.56
N SER A 149 -11.67 5.11 11.73
CA SER A 149 -10.52 5.69 12.42
C SER A 149 -9.50 4.62 12.84
N ALA A 150 -9.97 3.48 13.35
CA ALA A 150 -9.08 2.38 13.73
C ALA A 150 -8.37 1.76 12.52
N ILE A 151 -9.04 1.65 11.38
CA ILE A 151 -8.42 1.19 10.14
C ILE A 151 -7.42 2.23 9.62
N ALA A 152 -7.78 3.52 9.62
CA ALA A 152 -6.90 4.63 9.24
C ALA A 152 -5.59 4.62 10.05
N GLY A 153 -5.67 4.48 11.37
CA GLY A 153 -4.49 4.42 12.23
C GLY A 153 -3.55 3.26 11.88
N ARG A 154 -4.11 2.08 11.58
CA ARG A 154 -3.31 0.90 11.17
C ARG A 154 -2.66 1.06 9.81
N LEU A 155 -3.35 1.72 8.88
CA LEU A 155 -2.79 2.02 7.56
C LEU A 155 -1.66 3.03 7.68
N PHE A 156 -1.83 4.03 8.54
CA PHE A 156 -0.79 5.01 8.83
C PHE A 156 0.44 4.33 9.43
N GLU A 157 0.27 3.51 10.46
CA GLU A 157 1.35 2.69 11.05
C GLU A 157 2.08 1.85 10.00
N ALA A 158 1.33 1.14 9.14
CA ALA A 158 1.90 0.32 8.08
C ALA A 158 2.69 1.15 7.04
N ALA A 159 2.15 2.29 6.62
CA ALA A 159 2.81 3.18 5.67
C ALA A 159 4.11 3.78 6.25
N ILE A 160 4.09 4.24 7.51
CA ILE A 160 5.28 4.80 8.16
C ILE A 160 6.34 3.72 8.38
N LEU A 161 5.95 2.52 8.81
CA LEU A 161 6.89 1.42 8.96
C LEU A 161 7.51 1.02 7.62
N PHE A 162 6.72 0.99 6.54
CA PHE A 162 7.24 0.75 5.19
C PHE A 162 8.31 1.79 4.81
N LEU A 163 8.01 3.08 4.97
CA LEU A 163 8.95 4.17 4.64
C LEU A 163 10.21 4.12 5.51
N LEU A 164 10.07 3.90 6.82
CA LEU A 164 11.21 3.73 7.72
C LEU A 164 12.12 2.59 7.26
N MET A 165 11.53 1.46 6.88
CA MET A 165 12.31 0.30 6.48
C MET A 165 12.86 0.40 5.05
N HIS A 166 12.23 1.20 4.20
CA HIS A 166 12.77 1.61 2.91
C HIS A 166 14.03 2.47 3.10
N GLU A 167 13.96 3.52 3.92
CA GLU A 167 15.13 4.34 4.28
C GLU A 167 16.25 3.53 4.95
N TYR A 168 15.88 2.61 5.84
CA TYR A 168 16.82 1.68 6.41
C TYR A 168 17.46 0.77 5.34
N GLY A 169 16.69 0.36 4.33
CA GLY A 169 17.19 -0.33 3.15
C GLY A 169 18.29 0.45 2.44
N HIS A 170 18.13 1.77 2.26
CA HIS A 170 19.20 2.62 1.71
C HIS A 170 20.47 2.60 2.58
N ALA A 171 20.33 2.67 3.90
CA ALA A 171 21.48 2.58 4.81
C ALA A 171 22.22 1.24 4.67
N VAL A 172 21.49 0.13 4.50
CA VAL A 172 22.08 -1.21 4.27
C VAL A 172 22.81 -1.26 2.93
N LEU A 173 22.15 -0.77 1.87
CA LEU A 173 22.63 -0.89 0.50
C LEU A 173 23.81 0.04 0.20
N HIS A 174 23.92 1.17 0.90
CA HIS A 174 25.06 2.10 0.79
C HIS A 174 26.42 1.41 1.06
N ALA A 175 26.44 0.36 1.88
CA ALA A 175 27.66 -0.42 2.11
C ALA A 175 28.05 -1.34 0.94
N GLN A 176 27.20 -1.49 -0.08
CA GLN A 176 27.30 -2.56 -1.08
C GLN A 176 27.23 -2.10 -2.54
N VAL A 177 26.63 -0.94 -2.81
CA VAL A 177 26.32 -0.51 -4.19
C VAL A 177 26.41 1.04 -4.30
N THR A 178 26.76 1.55 -5.49
CA THR A 178 26.94 2.99 -5.77
C THR A 178 25.62 3.76 -5.72
N GLU A 179 25.55 4.87 -4.97
CA GLU A 179 24.36 5.73 -4.92
C GLU A 179 23.90 6.20 -6.32
N GLY A 180 22.58 6.21 -6.54
CA GLY A 180 21.95 6.75 -7.76
C GLY A 180 21.53 5.73 -8.82
N GLU A 181 21.75 4.42 -8.60
CA GLU A 181 21.21 3.39 -9.49
C GLU A 181 19.71 3.14 -9.22
N PRO A 182 18.81 3.12 -10.22
CA PRO A 182 17.38 2.81 -10.04
C PRO A 182 17.11 1.51 -9.27
N ARG A 183 18.04 0.55 -9.35
CA ARG A 183 17.99 -0.72 -8.61
C ARG A 183 18.04 -0.54 -7.09
N HIS A 184 18.63 0.54 -6.58
CA HIS A 184 18.65 0.85 -5.14
C HIS A 184 17.25 1.06 -4.59
N GLU A 185 16.44 1.85 -5.28
CA GLU A 185 15.07 2.18 -4.87
C GLU A 185 14.20 0.92 -4.79
N LEU A 186 14.28 0.06 -5.80
CA LEU A 186 13.50 -1.18 -5.83
C LEU A 186 13.94 -2.19 -4.76
N GLU A 187 15.24 -2.28 -4.46
CA GLU A 187 15.71 -3.15 -3.38
C GLU A 187 15.36 -2.56 -2.00
N ALA A 188 15.44 -1.23 -1.82
CA ALA A 188 14.96 -0.55 -0.61
C ALA A 188 13.45 -0.77 -0.39
N ASP A 189 12.65 -0.73 -1.45
CA ASP A 189 11.23 -1.12 -1.43
C ASP A 189 11.02 -2.56 -0.98
N ARG A 190 11.85 -3.48 -1.46
CA ARG A 190 11.83 -4.88 -1.01
C ARG A 190 12.16 -5.00 0.48
N TRP A 191 13.17 -4.28 0.97
CA TRP A 191 13.48 -4.19 2.41
C TRP A 191 12.29 -3.68 3.21
N GLY A 192 11.66 -2.60 2.73
CA GLY A 192 10.44 -2.03 3.29
C GLY A 192 9.32 -3.07 3.43
N LEU A 193 9.03 -3.79 2.34
CA LEU A 193 7.98 -4.81 2.30
C LEU A 193 8.29 -5.99 3.22
N ASP A 194 9.51 -6.52 3.17
CA ASP A 194 9.93 -7.67 4.00
C ASP A 194 9.78 -7.37 5.48
N ALA A 195 10.25 -6.19 5.91
CA ALA A 195 10.15 -5.76 7.29
C ALA A 195 8.70 -5.51 7.72
N LEU A 196 7.90 -4.90 6.84
CA LEU A 196 6.48 -4.66 7.08
C LEU A 196 5.70 -5.96 7.27
N LEU A 197 5.95 -6.97 6.43
CA LEU A 197 5.30 -8.27 6.57
C LEU A 197 5.68 -8.95 7.90
N ARG A 198 6.96 -8.92 8.26
CA ARG A 198 7.48 -9.55 9.48
C ARG A 198 7.06 -8.87 10.78
N CYS A 199 7.15 -7.54 10.82
CA CYS A 199 6.98 -6.78 12.06
C CYS A 199 5.53 -6.34 12.28
N PHE A 200 4.75 -6.16 11.21
CA PHE A 200 3.37 -5.71 11.30
C PHE A 200 2.39 -6.79 10.86
N ALA A 201 2.54 -7.33 9.64
CA ALA A 201 1.50 -8.19 9.06
C ALA A 201 1.33 -9.53 9.78
N HIS A 202 2.41 -10.30 9.97
CA HIS A 202 2.35 -11.63 10.56
C HIS A 202 1.94 -11.62 12.04
N PRO A 203 2.49 -10.74 12.92
CA PRO A 203 2.11 -10.71 14.32
C PRO A 203 0.65 -10.31 14.56
N THR A 204 0.06 -9.54 13.64
CA THR A 204 -1.31 -9.03 13.78
C THR A 204 -2.31 -9.73 12.86
N ASN A 205 -1.86 -10.63 11.98
CA ASN A 205 -2.63 -11.22 10.89
C ASN A 205 -3.30 -10.17 9.97
N ARG A 206 -2.55 -9.13 9.58
CA ARG A 206 -3.05 -7.98 8.79
C ARG A 206 -2.30 -7.76 7.48
N VAL A 207 -2.10 -8.84 6.71
CA VAL A 207 -1.36 -8.79 5.44
C VAL A 207 -1.97 -7.81 4.43
N ARG A 208 -3.31 -7.75 4.31
CA ARG A 208 -4.00 -6.81 3.42
C ARG A 208 -3.73 -5.35 3.80
N THR A 209 -3.75 -5.04 5.10
CA THR A 209 -3.47 -3.70 5.63
C THR A 209 -2.01 -3.31 5.43
N ALA A 210 -1.09 -4.25 5.68
CA ALA A 210 0.34 -4.04 5.42
C ALA A 210 0.58 -3.66 3.96
N LEU A 211 0.11 -4.49 3.02
CA LEU A 211 0.29 -4.25 1.60
C LEU A 211 -0.35 -2.92 1.15
N MET A 212 -1.56 -2.63 1.63
CA MET A 212 -2.22 -1.35 1.38
C MET A 212 -1.42 -0.16 1.91
N GLY A 213 -0.81 -0.27 3.11
CA GLY A 213 0.05 0.77 3.67
C GLY A 213 1.29 1.04 2.81
N ALA A 214 1.94 -0.01 2.30
CA ALA A 214 3.07 0.14 1.37
C ALA A 214 2.67 0.83 0.05
N VAL A 215 1.53 0.46 -0.52
CA VAL A 215 0.99 1.08 -1.74
C VAL A 215 0.65 2.55 -1.52
N ILE A 216 0.02 2.88 -0.39
CA ILE A 216 -0.29 4.26 -0.02
C ILE A 216 0.98 5.08 0.11
N ALA A 217 2.03 4.53 0.75
CA ALA A 217 3.31 5.22 0.86
C ALA A 217 3.89 5.56 -0.52
N ILE A 218 3.96 4.59 -1.44
CA ILE A 218 4.50 4.81 -2.81
C ILE A 218 3.66 5.83 -3.58
N ARG A 219 2.34 5.70 -3.55
CA ARG A 219 1.44 6.62 -4.27
C ARG A 219 1.37 8.01 -3.64
N ALA A 220 1.56 8.13 -2.33
CA ALA A 220 1.74 9.43 -1.71
C ALA A 220 2.99 10.13 -2.29
N MET A 221 4.11 9.43 -2.45
CA MET A 221 5.30 10.01 -3.08
C MET A 221 5.03 10.39 -4.56
N SER A 222 4.26 9.59 -5.31
CA SER A 222 3.79 9.94 -6.66
C SER A 222 3.02 11.26 -6.70
N ALA A 223 2.10 11.43 -5.75
CA ALA A 223 1.32 12.65 -5.63
C ALA A 223 2.21 13.86 -5.31
N LEU A 224 3.24 13.69 -4.47
CA LEU A 224 4.24 14.73 -4.19
C LEU A 224 5.01 15.14 -5.46
N GLU A 225 5.43 14.18 -6.28
CA GLU A 225 6.09 14.46 -7.55
C GLU A 225 5.17 15.25 -8.49
N ALA A 226 3.91 14.83 -8.59
CA ALA A 226 2.92 15.49 -9.44
C ALA A 226 2.68 16.95 -9.05
N ILE A 227 2.75 17.29 -7.75
CA ILE A 227 2.56 18.67 -7.25
C ILE A 227 3.85 19.52 -7.34
N GLY A 228 4.92 18.98 -7.92
CA GLY A 228 6.18 19.68 -8.18
C GLY A 228 7.27 19.47 -7.14
N HIS A 229 7.14 18.48 -6.25
CA HIS A 229 8.28 18.06 -5.43
C HIS A 229 9.34 17.42 -6.34
N LEU A 230 10.57 17.89 -6.22
CA LEU A 230 11.68 17.42 -7.05
C LEU A 230 12.37 16.24 -6.35
N PHE A 231 12.02 15.03 -6.75
CA PHE A 231 12.83 13.86 -6.44
C PHE A 231 14.06 13.81 -7.35
N PRO A 232 15.16 13.18 -6.93
CA PRO A 232 16.30 12.96 -7.82
C PRO A 232 15.86 12.21 -9.09
N THR A 233 16.36 12.62 -10.26
CA THR A 233 15.94 12.08 -11.57
C THR A 233 16.25 10.59 -11.77
N SER A 234 17.01 9.99 -10.86
CA SER A 234 17.35 8.56 -10.84
C SER A 234 16.26 7.66 -10.24
N TYR A 235 15.18 8.23 -9.69
CA TYR A 235 14.13 7.49 -9.02
C TYR A 235 13.21 6.82 -10.05
N PRO A 236 12.95 5.50 -9.96
CA PRO A 236 11.97 4.84 -10.81
C PRO A 236 10.59 5.49 -10.62
N PRO A 237 9.78 5.60 -11.68
CA PRO A 237 8.44 6.13 -11.58
C PRO A 237 7.59 5.30 -10.60
N PRO A 238 6.63 5.91 -9.90
CA PRO A 238 5.81 5.22 -8.91
C PRO A 238 5.05 3.99 -9.43
N SER A 239 4.67 3.97 -10.71
CA SER A 239 4.06 2.79 -11.35
C SER A 239 5.03 1.61 -11.43
N GLU A 240 6.32 1.86 -11.67
CA GLU A 240 7.37 0.84 -11.66
C GLU A 240 7.61 0.32 -10.25
N ARG A 241 7.71 1.22 -9.26
CA ARG A 241 7.84 0.83 -7.84
C ARG A 241 6.66 0.01 -7.34
N PHE A 242 5.43 0.40 -7.71
CA PHE A 242 4.23 -0.39 -7.43
C PHE A 242 4.32 -1.79 -8.05
N GLY A 243 4.62 -1.88 -9.35
CA GLY A 243 4.80 -3.17 -10.03
C GLY A 243 5.85 -4.06 -9.36
N ALA A 244 6.97 -3.48 -8.93
CA ALA A 244 8.03 -4.18 -8.20
C ALA A 244 7.54 -4.70 -6.84
N ILE A 245 6.88 -3.87 -6.02
CA ILE A 245 6.29 -4.29 -4.74
C ILE A 245 5.29 -5.43 -4.93
N MET A 246 4.41 -5.32 -5.91
CA MET A 246 3.42 -6.36 -6.19
C MET A 246 4.09 -7.67 -6.62
N SER A 247 5.15 -7.59 -7.45
CA SER A 247 5.96 -8.75 -7.84
C SER A 247 6.67 -9.40 -6.64
N PHE A 248 7.31 -8.59 -5.77
CA PHE A 248 7.96 -9.09 -4.55
C PHE A 248 6.95 -9.74 -3.60
N PHE A 249 5.76 -9.17 -3.46
CA PHE A 249 4.69 -9.74 -2.64
C PHE A 249 4.15 -11.05 -3.22
N ARG A 250 3.94 -11.10 -4.55
CA ARG A 250 3.51 -12.31 -5.27
C ARG A 250 4.47 -13.47 -5.03
N ALA A 251 5.78 -13.22 -5.07
CA ALA A 251 6.81 -14.22 -4.79
C ALA A 251 6.79 -14.77 -3.34
N LYS A 252 6.08 -14.11 -2.41
CA LYS A 252 5.89 -14.56 -1.02
C LYS A 252 4.56 -15.29 -0.80
N CYS A 253 3.67 -15.28 -1.79
CA CYS A 253 2.39 -15.97 -1.72
C CYS A 253 2.56 -17.43 -2.13
N GLU A 254 1.81 -18.33 -1.49
CA GLU A 254 1.86 -19.77 -1.80
C GLU A 254 1.36 -20.08 -3.23
N ASN A 255 0.43 -19.27 -3.72
CA ASN A 255 -0.21 -19.43 -5.02
C ASN A 255 -0.84 -18.11 -5.48
N GLU A 256 -1.25 -18.10 -6.76
CA GLU A 256 -1.92 -16.96 -7.41
C GLU A 256 -3.21 -16.55 -6.71
N TYR A 257 -4.03 -17.51 -6.26
CA TYR A 257 -5.26 -17.21 -5.53
C TYR A 257 -5.00 -16.37 -4.28
N THR A 258 -4.04 -16.80 -3.45
CA THR A 258 -3.65 -16.10 -2.22
C THR A 258 -3.13 -14.69 -2.53
N TYR A 259 -2.33 -14.55 -3.59
CA TYR A 259 -1.86 -13.24 -4.04
C TYR A 259 -3.02 -12.30 -4.39
N TYR A 260 -3.94 -12.72 -5.26
CA TYR A 260 -5.08 -11.88 -5.67
C TYR A 260 -6.04 -11.60 -4.52
N TYR A 261 -6.32 -12.59 -3.67
CA TYR A 261 -7.14 -12.44 -2.48
C TYR A 261 -6.60 -11.34 -1.55
N LEU A 262 -5.30 -11.41 -1.23
CA LEU A 262 -4.65 -10.48 -0.32
C LEU A 262 -4.39 -9.10 -0.94
N SER A 263 -4.22 -9.02 -2.26
CA SER A 263 -3.91 -7.76 -2.96
C SER A 263 -5.13 -6.93 -3.39
N THR A 264 -6.34 -7.48 -3.36
CA THR A 264 -7.60 -6.79 -3.73
C THR A 264 -7.69 -5.34 -3.25
N ILE A 265 -7.52 -5.11 -1.95
CA ILE A 265 -7.65 -3.77 -1.37
C ILE A 265 -6.51 -2.85 -1.82
N ALA A 266 -5.29 -3.36 -1.90
CA ALA A 266 -4.12 -2.59 -2.32
C ALA A 266 -4.29 -2.13 -3.78
N ILE A 267 -4.72 -3.02 -4.68
CA ILE A 267 -4.97 -2.71 -6.10
C ILE A 267 -6.13 -1.72 -6.26
N ALA A 268 -7.21 -1.87 -5.49
CA ALA A 268 -8.34 -0.94 -5.55
C ALA A 268 -7.93 0.50 -5.13
N HIS A 269 -7.09 0.63 -4.10
CA HIS A 269 -6.59 1.93 -3.66
C HIS A 269 -5.56 2.52 -4.62
N ASP A 270 -4.69 1.68 -5.20
CA ASP A 270 -3.76 2.05 -6.25
C ASP A 270 -4.48 2.69 -7.45
N GLN A 271 -5.51 2.01 -7.98
CA GLN A 271 -6.36 2.51 -9.08
C GLN A 271 -6.97 3.88 -8.75
N ARG A 272 -7.45 4.05 -7.52
CA ARG A 272 -8.11 5.28 -7.09
C ARG A 272 -7.14 6.44 -6.91
N MET A 273 -5.97 6.20 -6.31
CA MET A 273 -4.90 7.19 -6.22
C MET A 273 -4.43 7.62 -7.61
N GLU A 274 -4.21 6.66 -8.51
CA GLU A 274 -3.86 6.94 -9.90
C GLU A 274 -4.92 7.78 -10.61
N ALA A 275 -6.21 7.45 -10.45
CA ALA A 275 -7.29 8.22 -11.06
C ALA A 275 -7.31 9.68 -10.58
N ALA A 276 -7.09 9.92 -9.28
CA ALA A 276 -6.98 11.26 -8.72
C ALA A 276 -5.73 12.01 -9.22
N GLU A 277 -4.58 11.34 -9.31
CA GLU A 277 -3.35 11.90 -9.90
C GLU A 277 -3.54 12.28 -11.37
N ARG A 278 -4.25 11.46 -12.15
CA ARG A 278 -4.58 11.75 -13.55
C ARG A 278 -5.43 13.00 -13.67
N VAL A 279 -6.49 13.13 -12.88
CA VAL A 279 -7.31 14.36 -12.86
C VAL A 279 -6.49 15.58 -12.44
N PHE A 280 -5.62 15.42 -11.45
CA PHE A 280 -4.71 16.49 -11.05
C PHE A 280 -3.81 16.94 -12.22
N LYS A 281 -3.32 16.01 -13.03
CA LYS A 281 -2.54 16.24 -14.25
C LYS A 281 -3.38 16.70 -15.46
N GLY A 282 -4.69 16.91 -15.30
CA GLY A 282 -5.59 17.33 -16.37
C GLY A 282 -6.00 16.20 -17.34
N LEU A 283 -5.80 14.94 -16.96
CA LEU A 283 -6.20 13.75 -17.71
C LEU A 283 -7.58 13.23 -17.24
N PRO A 284 -8.27 12.41 -18.04
CA PRO A 284 -9.55 11.81 -17.63
C PRO A 284 -9.42 10.95 -16.36
N TYR A 285 -10.47 10.96 -15.54
CA TYR A 285 -10.64 10.08 -14.37
C TYR A 285 -10.92 8.64 -14.83
N ARG A 286 -9.89 7.97 -15.33
CA ARG A 286 -9.94 6.56 -15.72
C ARG A 286 -8.58 5.95 -15.44
N PRO A 287 -8.42 5.10 -14.41
CA PRO A 287 -7.21 4.33 -14.25
C PRO A 287 -7.08 3.36 -15.42
N GLU A 288 -5.86 3.01 -15.79
CA GLU A 288 -5.64 2.03 -16.84
C GLU A 288 -6.08 0.64 -16.36
N LEU A 289 -6.99 0.01 -17.10
CA LEU A 289 -7.51 -1.32 -16.77
C LEU A 289 -6.62 -2.39 -17.42
N GLY A 290 -5.58 -2.81 -16.70
CA GLY A 290 -4.77 -3.97 -17.06
C GLY A 290 -5.38 -5.30 -16.61
N ALA A 291 -4.80 -6.41 -17.07
CA ALA A 291 -5.35 -7.74 -16.81
C ALA A 291 -5.34 -8.12 -15.32
N GLU A 292 -4.25 -7.82 -14.59
CA GLU A 292 -4.20 -8.06 -13.14
C GLU A 292 -5.25 -7.25 -12.37
N ARG A 293 -5.45 -6.00 -12.79
CA ARG A 293 -6.44 -5.09 -12.21
C ARG A 293 -7.86 -5.60 -12.43
N LEU A 294 -8.16 -6.12 -13.62
CA LEU A 294 -9.45 -6.73 -13.92
C LEU A 294 -9.72 -7.93 -13.01
N ILE A 295 -8.76 -8.85 -12.90
CA ILE A 295 -8.91 -10.04 -12.04
C ILE A 295 -9.03 -9.68 -10.56
N SER A 296 -8.26 -8.70 -10.09
CA SER A 296 -8.36 -8.21 -8.72
C SER A 296 -9.74 -7.60 -8.43
N ASN A 297 -10.29 -6.83 -9.37
CA ASN A 297 -11.64 -6.25 -9.25
C ASN A 297 -12.71 -7.34 -9.18
N VAL A 298 -12.63 -8.35 -10.05
CA VAL A 298 -13.55 -9.50 -10.03
C VAL A 298 -13.45 -10.26 -8.71
N MET A 299 -12.23 -10.56 -8.25
CA MET A 299 -12.00 -11.20 -6.95
C MET A 299 -12.61 -10.38 -5.81
N SER A 300 -12.44 -9.06 -5.82
CA SER A 300 -13.01 -8.17 -4.81
C SER A 300 -14.54 -8.23 -4.80
N GLN A 301 -15.22 -8.19 -5.95
CA GLN A 301 -16.68 -8.29 -6.02
C GLN A 301 -17.20 -9.63 -5.48
N LEU A 302 -16.50 -10.72 -5.78
CA LEU A 302 -16.85 -12.06 -5.29
C LEU A 302 -16.68 -12.18 -3.76
N ILE A 303 -15.64 -11.59 -3.18
CA ILE A 303 -15.43 -11.50 -1.73
C ILE A 303 -16.57 -10.70 -1.08
N GLU A 304 -16.92 -9.54 -1.64
CA GLU A 304 -18.00 -8.70 -1.11
C GLU A 304 -19.37 -9.42 -1.20
N ALA A 305 -19.61 -10.18 -2.26
CA ALA A 305 -20.81 -11.00 -2.41
C ALA A 305 -20.87 -12.14 -1.40
N TYR A 306 -19.74 -12.82 -1.14
CA TYR A 306 -19.64 -13.85 -0.10
C TYR A 306 -20.03 -13.30 1.28
N HIS A 307 -19.54 -12.10 1.60
CA HIS A 307 -19.85 -11.41 2.85
C HIS A 307 -21.22 -10.70 2.87
N ARG A 308 -22.05 -10.88 1.83
CA ARG A 308 -23.40 -10.28 1.70
C ARG A 308 -23.37 -8.75 1.80
N ARG A 309 -22.32 -8.14 1.27
CA ARG A 309 -22.17 -6.69 1.16
C ARG A 309 -22.67 -6.17 -0.17
N THR A 310 -22.61 -7.01 -1.20
CA THR A 310 -23.27 -6.85 -2.50
C THR A 310 -24.03 -8.12 -2.86
N SER A 311 -24.99 -8.05 -3.80
CA SER A 311 -25.62 -9.24 -4.34
C SER A 311 -24.74 -9.89 -5.43
N LEU A 312 -25.00 -11.16 -5.75
CA LEU A 312 -24.30 -11.82 -6.87
C LEU A 312 -24.73 -11.24 -8.23
N GLU A 313 -25.93 -10.69 -8.32
CA GLU A 313 -26.44 -10.02 -9.53
C GLU A 313 -25.70 -8.69 -9.74
N ASP A 314 -25.64 -7.84 -8.70
CA ASP A 314 -24.87 -6.59 -8.75
C ASP A 314 -23.38 -6.85 -9.05
N ALA A 315 -22.80 -7.91 -8.47
CA ALA A 315 -21.42 -8.31 -8.75
C ALA A 315 -21.24 -8.76 -10.21
N ALA A 316 -22.22 -9.46 -10.78
CA ALA A 316 -22.20 -9.89 -12.18
C ALA A 316 -22.36 -8.71 -13.14
N ASP A 317 -23.20 -7.72 -12.80
CA ASP A 317 -23.38 -6.50 -13.58
C ASP A 317 -22.08 -5.69 -13.63
N VAL A 318 -21.43 -5.48 -12.47
CA VAL A 318 -20.11 -4.82 -12.42
C VAL A 318 -19.06 -5.58 -13.23
N PHE A 319 -19.07 -6.91 -13.21
CA PHE A 319 -18.17 -7.71 -14.03
C PHE A 319 -18.49 -7.53 -15.53
N GLY A 320 -19.77 -7.55 -15.92
CA GLY A 320 -20.21 -7.29 -17.29
C GLY A 320 -19.70 -5.95 -17.81
N ASP A 321 -19.84 -4.89 -17.01
CA ASP A 321 -19.36 -3.54 -17.35
C ASP A 321 -17.83 -3.49 -17.52
N LEU A 322 -17.09 -4.12 -16.60
CA LEU A 322 -15.63 -4.21 -16.69
C LEU A 322 -15.18 -4.92 -17.97
N LEU A 323 -15.80 -6.06 -18.29
CA LEU A 323 -15.50 -6.81 -19.52
C LEU A 323 -15.84 -6.03 -20.78
N ALA A 324 -16.99 -5.36 -20.81
CA ALA A 324 -17.42 -4.56 -21.96
C ALA A 324 -16.50 -3.36 -22.23
N SER A 325 -15.83 -2.85 -21.19
CA SER A 325 -14.92 -1.70 -21.27
C SER A 325 -13.46 -2.05 -21.56
N ALA A 326 -13.09 -3.33 -21.47
CA ALA A 326 -11.72 -3.81 -21.60
C ALA A 326 -11.34 -4.11 -23.06
N GLU A 327 -10.07 -3.90 -23.40
CA GLU A 327 -9.53 -4.22 -24.71
C GLU A 327 -9.36 -5.74 -24.88
N ALA A 328 -9.42 -6.23 -26.12
CA ALA A 328 -9.37 -7.67 -26.40
C ALA A 328 -8.09 -8.36 -25.87
N GLU A 329 -6.96 -7.66 -25.92
CA GLU A 329 -5.68 -8.16 -25.39
C GLU A 329 -5.72 -8.30 -23.87
N VAL A 330 -6.27 -7.29 -23.17
CA VAL A 330 -6.49 -7.32 -21.72
C VAL A 330 -7.43 -8.47 -21.34
N LEU A 331 -8.49 -8.69 -22.11
CA LEU A 331 -9.43 -9.80 -21.88
C LEU A 331 -8.75 -11.18 -22.03
N ALA A 332 -7.95 -11.35 -23.08
CA ALA A 332 -7.22 -12.60 -23.32
C ALA A 332 -6.21 -12.88 -22.20
N GLU A 333 -5.43 -11.88 -21.79
CA GLU A 333 -4.49 -12.02 -20.69
C GLU A 333 -5.21 -12.27 -19.35
N SER A 334 -6.33 -11.58 -19.10
CA SER A 334 -7.16 -11.78 -17.91
C SER A 334 -7.72 -13.19 -17.84
N ALA A 335 -8.17 -13.77 -18.96
CA ALA A 335 -8.61 -15.15 -19.02
C ALA A 335 -7.50 -16.13 -18.59
N ASN A 336 -6.27 -15.92 -19.09
CA ASN A 336 -5.11 -16.72 -18.70
C ASN A 336 -4.77 -16.58 -17.21
N ILE A 337 -4.87 -15.37 -16.64
CA ILE A 337 -4.68 -15.14 -15.21
C ILE A 337 -5.79 -15.84 -14.42
N ALA A 338 -7.05 -15.65 -14.80
CA ALA A 338 -8.21 -16.27 -14.15
C ALA A 338 -8.07 -17.80 -14.11
N GLU A 339 -7.66 -18.42 -15.21
CA GLU A 339 -7.40 -19.85 -15.25
C GLU A 339 -6.36 -20.25 -14.19
N ARG A 340 -5.22 -19.56 -14.10
CA ARG A 340 -4.20 -19.84 -13.06
C ARG A 340 -4.73 -19.61 -11.64
N VAL A 341 -5.46 -18.51 -11.42
CA VAL A 341 -6.00 -18.14 -10.09
C VAL A 341 -7.05 -19.13 -9.61
N PHE A 342 -7.97 -19.53 -10.49
CA PHE A 342 -9.17 -20.28 -10.14
C PHE A 342 -9.04 -21.79 -10.38
N SER A 343 -7.99 -22.26 -11.08
CA SER A 343 -7.66 -23.69 -11.17
C SER A 343 -6.75 -24.17 -10.03
N THR A 344 -5.85 -23.31 -9.53
CA THR A 344 -4.89 -23.67 -8.47
C THR A 344 -5.51 -23.80 -7.08
N THR A 345 -6.77 -23.40 -6.91
CA THR A 345 -7.54 -23.57 -5.67
C THR A 345 -8.05 -25.00 -5.45
N ALA A 346 -7.89 -25.90 -6.44
CA ALA A 346 -8.27 -27.32 -6.38
C ALA A 346 -7.96 -28.06 -5.05
N PRO A 347 -6.86 -27.79 -4.32
CA PRO A 347 -6.58 -28.44 -3.03
C PRO A 347 -7.41 -27.92 -1.84
N PHE A 348 -7.93 -26.68 -1.89
CA PHE A 348 -8.78 -26.10 -0.84
C PHE A 348 -10.26 -26.37 -1.07
N TYR A 349 -10.63 -26.75 -2.30
CA TYR A 349 -11.94 -27.29 -2.60
C TYR A 349 -12.20 -28.53 -1.73
N GLY A 350 -13.30 -28.47 -0.98
CA GLY A 350 -13.84 -29.63 -0.26
C GLY A 350 -13.56 -29.67 1.25
N ASN A 351 -12.72 -28.77 1.80
CA ASN A 351 -12.70 -28.58 3.26
C ASN A 351 -13.62 -27.43 3.69
N GLU A 352 -14.92 -27.57 3.38
CA GLU A 352 -15.97 -26.66 3.82
C GLU A 352 -16.15 -26.64 5.35
N ASN A 353 -15.38 -27.43 6.10
CA ASN A 353 -15.41 -27.41 7.56
C ASN A 353 -14.67 -26.21 8.15
N VAL A 354 -13.87 -25.48 7.36
CA VAL A 354 -13.13 -24.28 7.81
C VAL A 354 -13.64 -23.04 7.05
N PRO A 355 -13.84 -21.88 7.71
CA PRO A 355 -14.39 -20.67 7.07
C PRO A 355 -13.68 -20.26 5.76
N ALA A 356 -12.34 -20.27 5.74
CA ALA A 356 -11.55 -19.92 4.55
C ALA A 356 -11.81 -20.87 3.35
N GLY A 357 -12.10 -22.15 3.63
CA GLY A 357 -12.47 -23.12 2.60
C GLY A 357 -13.84 -22.83 1.99
N ARG A 358 -14.82 -22.41 2.81
CA ARG A 358 -16.16 -22.02 2.32
C ARG A 358 -16.12 -20.79 1.42
N GLU A 359 -15.36 -19.78 1.83
CA GLU A 359 -15.17 -18.55 1.06
C GLU A 359 -14.53 -18.84 -0.30
N SER A 360 -13.43 -19.61 -0.30
CA SER A 360 -12.73 -19.98 -1.53
C SER A 360 -13.63 -20.76 -2.49
N THR A 361 -14.36 -21.77 -1.99
CA THR A 361 -15.32 -22.53 -2.80
C THR A 361 -16.41 -21.65 -3.38
N PHE A 362 -16.97 -20.73 -2.59
CA PHE A 362 -17.99 -19.79 -3.07
C PHE A 362 -17.45 -18.90 -4.18
N ILE A 363 -16.28 -18.28 -3.98
CA ILE A 363 -15.67 -17.35 -4.93
C ILE A 363 -15.46 -18.06 -6.27
N VAL A 364 -14.81 -19.22 -6.25
CA VAL A 364 -14.46 -19.90 -7.50
C VAL A 364 -15.70 -20.44 -8.22
N LYS A 365 -16.67 -21.02 -7.48
CA LYS A 365 -17.92 -21.50 -8.08
C LYS A 365 -18.67 -20.37 -8.78
N ASN A 366 -18.81 -19.22 -8.12
CA ASN A 366 -19.57 -18.10 -8.68
C ASN A 366 -18.81 -17.36 -9.79
N PHE A 367 -17.47 -17.33 -9.76
CA PHE A 367 -16.67 -16.82 -10.87
C PHE A 367 -17.04 -17.51 -12.19
N TRP A 368 -16.97 -18.85 -12.23
CA TRP A 368 -17.26 -19.61 -13.44
C TRP A 368 -18.72 -19.48 -13.88
N LYS A 369 -19.66 -19.44 -12.93
CA LYS A 369 -21.08 -19.22 -13.23
C LYS A 369 -21.33 -17.87 -13.91
N ILE A 370 -20.74 -16.80 -13.37
CA ILE A 370 -20.86 -15.46 -13.96
C ILE A 370 -20.21 -15.44 -15.34
N LEU A 371 -19.01 -15.98 -15.48
CA LEU A 371 -18.31 -16.02 -16.78
C LEU A 371 -19.12 -16.77 -17.86
N GLN A 372 -19.72 -17.91 -17.52
CA GLN A 372 -20.59 -18.66 -18.43
C GLN A 372 -21.84 -17.87 -18.85
N SER A 373 -22.40 -17.07 -17.94
CA SER A 373 -23.57 -16.23 -18.25
C SER A 373 -23.23 -15.05 -19.18
N LEU A 374 -22.00 -14.52 -19.09
CA LEU A 374 -21.54 -13.37 -19.87
C LEU A 374 -20.99 -13.77 -21.25
N ALA A 375 -20.57 -15.03 -21.43
CA ALA A 375 -19.90 -15.49 -22.65
C ALA A 375 -20.59 -16.71 -23.32
N PRO A 376 -21.91 -16.66 -23.62
CA PRO A 376 -22.69 -17.83 -24.06
C PRO A 376 -22.24 -18.43 -25.41
N ALA A 377 -21.42 -17.73 -26.20
CA ALA A 377 -20.95 -18.17 -27.51
C ALA A 377 -19.56 -18.85 -27.47
N THR A 378 -18.78 -18.66 -26.42
CA THR A 378 -17.49 -19.32 -26.20
C THR A 378 -17.70 -20.45 -25.20
N LYS A 379 -17.50 -21.71 -25.63
CA LYS A 379 -17.52 -22.88 -24.73
C LYS A 379 -16.34 -22.83 -23.76
N ILE A 380 -16.44 -22.00 -22.72
CA ILE A 380 -15.50 -22.01 -21.61
C ILE A 380 -15.99 -23.08 -20.64
N GLU A 381 -15.42 -24.28 -20.74
CA GLU A 381 -15.71 -25.39 -19.83
C GLU A 381 -15.05 -25.12 -18.47
N ALA A 382 -15.80 -25.27 -17.38
CA ALA A 382 -15.23 -25.16 -16.04
C ALA A 382 -14.23 -26.32 -15.81
N PRO A 383 -13.19 -26.12 -14.98
CA PRO A 383 -12.26 -27.19 -14.62
C PRO A 383 -12.99 -28.42 -14.07
N THR A 384 -12.54 -29.61 -14.45
CA THR A 384 -13.08 -30.89 -13.98
C THR A 384 -13.11 -30.95 -12.45
N GLY A 385 -14.31 -31.04 -11.87
CA GLY A 385 -14.53 -31.04 -10.40
C GLY A 385 -15.31 -29.84 -9.88
N VAL A 386 -15.49 -28.78 -10.67
CA VAL A 386 -16.37 -27.65 -10.34
C VAL A 386 -17.77 -27.96 -10.90
N ASN A 387 -18.63 -28.58 -10.09
CA ASN A 387 -20.03 -28.79 -10.48
C ASN A 387 -20.79 -27.45 -10.31
N PRO A 388 -21.37 -26.86 -11.38
CA PRO A 388 -21.97 -25.53 -11.35
C PRO A 388 -23.13 -25.35 -10.36
#